data_AF-A0A0B6X0C8-F1
#
_entry.id   AF-A0A0B6X0C8-F1
#
_cell.length_a   1.000
_cell.length_b   1.000
_cell.length_c   1.000
_cell.angle_alpha   90.00
_cell.angle_beta   90.00
_cell.angle_gamma   90.00
#
_symmetry.space_group_name_H-M   'P 1'
#
loop_
_entity.id
_entity.type
_entity.pdbx_description
1 polymer ?
#
loop_
_entity_poly.entity_id
_entity_poly.type
_entity_poly.pdbx_seq_one_letter_code
_entity_poly.pdbx_strand_id
1 'polypeptide(L)'
;MIAAFVSLLLFGCSAERRNRTQTMAQPTPRTQFEQDLDYVRKGQFIHIYVISRLDGEPFDSNDIAYLKANAHPETNMWVMTDDGRRVIAGTNFDWTRENFVALSKRFKIEDRTER
;
A
#
# COMPACT_ATOMS: atom_id res chain seq x y z
N MET A 1 46.53 10.39 63.59
CA MET A 1 46.07 9.09 63.04
C MET A 1 44.64 8.85 63.54
N ILE A 2 43.83 8.14 62.73
CA ILE A 2 42.41 7.72 62.95
C ILE A 2 41.39 8.82 62.64
N ALA A 3 40.28 8.66 61.90
CA ALA A 3 39.78 7.73 60.88
C ALA A 3 38.48 8.34 60.30
N ALA A 4 38.00 7.82 59.17
CA ALA A 4 36.98 8.38 58.26
C ALA A 4 35.50 8.02 58.55
N PHE A 5 34.60 8.50 57.64
CA PHE A 5 33.28 8.01 57.16
C PHE A 5 32.12 9.03 57.31
N VAL A 6 31.54 9.64 56.24
CA VAL A 6 30.51 9.15 55.24
C VAL A 6 29.15 8.91 55.93
N SER A 7 27.95 9.35 55.51
CA SER A 7 27.36 9.67 54.20
C SER A 7 26.08 10.53 54.32
N LEU A 8 25.81 11.25 53.22
CA LEU A 8 24.58 11.70 52.56
C LEU A 8 23.19 11.20 53.05
N LEU A 9 22.17 12.07 52.99
CA LEU A 9 20.88 11.82 52.31
C LEU A 9 20.05 13.12 52.11
N LEU A 10 19.52 13.26 50.89
CA LEU A 10 18.76 14.38 50.33
C LEU A 10 17.24 14.15 50.43
N PHE A 11 16.46 15.21 50.63
CA PHE A 11 15.03 15.36 50.29
C PHE A 11 14.86 16.83 49.83
N GLY A 12 14.16 17.24 48.79
CA GLY A 12 13.12 16.64 47.96
C GLY A 12 12.08 17.76 47.68
N CYS A 13 11.62 17.89 46.42
CA CYS A 13 10.46 18.65 45.86
C CYS A 13 10.89 19.40 44.59
N SER A 14 10.19 19.40 43.46
CA SER A 14 9.07 18.63 42.91
C SER A 14 9.20 18.81 41.40
N ALA A 15 9.21 17.71 40.63
CA ALA A 15 9.10 17.77 39.18
C ALA A 15 7.77 17.12 38.78
N GLU A 16 6.75 17.95 38.54
CA GLU A 16 5.45 17.50 38.06
C GLU A 16 5.58 17.04 36.60
N ARG A 17 5.85 15.75 36.44
CA ARG A 17 5.88 15.06 35.16
C ARG A 17 4.43 14.92 34.69
N ARG A 18 4.00 15.77 33.76
CA ARG A 18 2.74 15.57 33.02
C ARG A 18 2.82 14.20 32.33
N ASN A 19 2.16 13.21 32.90
CA ASN A 19 2.00 11.89 32.30
C ASN A 19 0.99 12.02 31.15
N ARG A 20 1.46 12.47 29.98
CA ARG A 20 0.70 12.34 28.74
C ARG A 20 0.84 10.89 28.32
N THR A 21 -0.13 10.06 28.72
CA THR A 21 -0.35 8.74 28.12
C THR A 21 -0.57 8.97 26.62
N GLN A 22 0.51 8.84 25.84
CA GLN A 22 0.42 8.62 24.41
C GLN A 22 -0.22 7.24 24.26
N THR A 23 -1.53 7.22 24.08
CA THR A 23 -2.21 6.07 23.47
C THR A 23 -1.58 5.92 22.09
N MET A 24 -0.60 5.04 21.96
CA MET A 24 -0.08 4.65 20.66
C MET A 24 -1.28 4.03 19.92
N ALA A 25 -1.79 4.73 18.92
CA ALA A 25 -2.83 4.19 18.06
C ALA A 25 -2.30 2.87 17.49
N GLN A 26 -2.94 1.77 17.86
CA GLN A 26 -2.58 0.47 17.33
C GLN A 26 -2.89 0.51 15.82
N PRO A 27 -1.95 0.12 14.95
CA PRO A 27 -2.16 0.21 13.51
C PRO A 27 -3.40 -0.61 13.14
N THR A 28 -4.34 0.02 12.46
CA THR A 28 -5.49 -0.69 11.88
C THR A 28 -4.98 -1.80 10.97
N PRO A 29 -5.52 -3.03 11.06
CA PRO A 29 -5.17 -4.09 10.13
C PRO A 29 -5.36 -3.60 8.70
N ARG A 30 -4.34 -3.78 7.86
CA ARG A 30 -4.43 -3.41 6.44
C ARG A 30 -5.53 -4.23 5.77
N THR A 31 -6.32 -3.59 4.92
CA THR A 31 -7.27 -4.28 4.04
C THR A 31 -6.54 -5.22 3.09
N GLN A 32 -7.23 -6.20 2.50
CA GLN A 32 -6.62 -7.11 1.53
C GLN A 32 -6.01 -6.33 0.34
N PHE A 33 -6.75 -5.36 -0.19
CA PHE A 33 -6.24 -4.43 -1.21
C PHE A 33 -4.91 -3.78 -0.82
N GLU A 34 -4.80 -3.23 0.39
CA GLU A 34 -3.58 -2.55 0.84
C GLU A 34 -2.40 -3.52 0.98
N GLN A 35 -2.66 -4.76 1.38
CA GLN A 35 -1.64 -5.80 1.44
C GLN A 35 -1.15 -6.20 0.04
N ASP A 36 -2.08 -6.41 -0.89
CA ASP A 36 -1.76 -6.80 -2.27
C ASP A 36 -1.07 -5.67 -3.03
N LEU A 37 -1.48 -4.42 -2.81
CA LEU A 37 -0.81 -3.25 -3.39
C LEU A 37 0.60 -3.06 -2.83
N ASP A 38 0.80 -3.23 -1.52
CA ASP A 38 2.12 -3.21 -0.90
C ASP A 38 3.03 -4.33 -1.44
N TYR A 39 2.46 -5.52 -1.67
CA TYR A 39 3.17 -6.63 -2.31
C TYR A 39 3.66 -6.26 -3.72
N VAL A 40 2.80 -5.70 -4.57
CA VAL A 40 3.19 -5.28 -5.93
C VAL A 40 4.22 -4.14 -5.89
N ARG A 41 4.08 -3.18 -4.96
CA ARG A 41 5.05 -2.08 -4.78
C ARG A 41 6.45 -2.56 -4.42
N LYS A 42 6.56 -3.59 -3.58
CA LYS A 42 7.83 -4.24 -3.26
C LYS A 42 8.49 -4.90 -4.46
N GLY A 43 7.74 -5.16 -5.54
CA GLY A 43 8.27 -5.62 -6.82
C GLY A 43 9.05 -4.57 -7.62
N GLN A 44 9.07 -3.30 -7.17
CA GLN A 44 9.85 -2.21 -7.77
C GLN A 44 9.57 -1.96 -9.25
N PHE A 45 8.30 -2.11 -9.67
CA PHE A 45 7.87 -1.81 -11.03
C PHE A 45 7.91 -0.29 -11.30
N ILE A 46 8.23 0.08 -12.54
CA ILE A 46 8.21 1.49 -12.98
C ILE A 46 6.80 2.07 -12.95
N HIS A 47 5.78 1.24 -13.27
CA HIS A 47 4.37 1.62 -13.18
C HIS A 47 3.57 0.61 -12.40
N ILE A 48 2.62 1.11 -11.62
CA ILE A 48 1.63 0.32 -10.91
C ILE A 48 0.24 0.87 -11.20
N TYR A 49 -0.59 0.08 -11.86
CA TYR A 49 -1.97 0.44 -12.18
C TYR A 49 -2.96 -0.41 -11.39
N VAL A 50 -4.04 0.20 -10.94
CA VAL A 50 -5.20 -0.50 -10.37
C VAL A 50 -6.36 -0.38 -11.33
N ILE A 51 -6.85 -1.51 -11.80
CA ILE A 51 -7.92 -1.62 -12.79
C ILE A 51 -9.16 -2.17 -12.10
N SER A 52 -10.31 -1.54 -12.32
CA SER A 52 -11.61 -1.96 -11.79
C SER A 52 -12.69 -1.84 -12.87
N ARG A 53 -13.74 -2.66 -12.81
CA ARG A 53 -14.91 -2.46 -13.68
C ARG A 53 -15.64 -1.16 -13.32
N LEU A 54 -16.22 -0.51 -14.33
CA LEU A 54 -16.96 0.73 -14.14
C LEU A 54 -18.20 0.58 -13.25
N ASP A 55 -18.81 -0.62 -13.23
CA ASP A 55 -19.95 -0.98 -12.38
C ASP A 55 -19.55 -1.46 -10.98
N GLY A 56 -18.24 -1.69 -10.74
CA GLY A 56 -17.71 -2.19 -9.48
C GLY A 56 -17.91 -3.69 -9.25
N GLU A 57 -18.48 -4.43 -10.20
CA GLU A 57 -18.66 -5.88 -10.08
C GLU A 57 -17.33 -6.64 -10.22
N PRO A 58 -17.25 -7.90 -9.74
CA PRO A 58 -16.08 -8.74 -9.96
C PRO A 58 -15.80 -8.95 -11.45
N PHE A 59 -14.53 -9.10 -11.80
CA PHE A 59 -14.11 -9.45 -13.15
C PHE A 59 -14.58 -10.86 -13.50
N ASP A 60 -15.13 -11.02 -14.69
CA ASP A 60 -15.36 -12.33 -15.31
C ASP A 60 -14.22 -12.71 -16.28
N SER A 61 -14.28 -13.91 -16.85
CA SER A 61 -13.26 -14.38 -17.78
C SER A 61 -13.12 -13.52 -19.04
N ASN A 62 -14.22 -12.92 -19.52
CA ASN A 62 -14.21 -12.06 -20.69
C ASN A 62 -13.53 -10.72 -20.38
N ASP A 63 -13.75 -10.17 -19.18
CA ASP A 63 -13.05 -8.97 -18.71
C ASP A 63 -11.54 -9.20 -18.68
N ILE A 64 -11.09 -10.34 -18.12
CA ILE A 64 -9.66 -10.66 -18.04
C ILE A 64 -9.04 -10.85 -19.42
N ALA A 65 -9.74 -11.53 -20.34
CA ALA A 65 -9.28 -11.68 -21.71
C ALA A 65 -9.14 -10.31 -22.40
N TYR A 66 -10.14 -9.43 -22.24
CA TYR A 66 -10.10 -8.09 -22.81
C TYR A 66 -8.98 -7.25 -22.19
N LEU A 67 -8.79 -7.30 -20.87
CA LEU A 67 -7.74 -6.60 -20.16
C LEU A 67 -6.36 -7.00 -20.70
N LYS A 68 -6.07 -8.30 -20.77
CA LYS A 68 -4.77 -8.81 -21.23
C LYS A 68 -4.53 -8.57 -22.72
N ALA A 69 -5.57 -8.58 -23.55
CA ALA A 69 -5.44 -8.32 -24.98
C ALA A 69 -5.16 -6.85 -25.31
N ASN A 70 -5.55 -5.92 -24.44
CA ASN A 70 -5.44 -4.47 -24.70
C ASN A 70 -4.39 -3.77 -23.82
N ALA A 71 -3.91 -4.39 -22.75
CA ALA A 71 -2.77 -3.93 -21.97
C ALA A 71 -1.45 -4.10 -22.75
N HIS A 72 -0.36 -3.52 -22.25
CA HIS A 72 0.95 -3.82 -22.82
C HIS A 72 1.27 -5.32 -22.68
N PRO A 73 1.65 -6.02 -23.75
CA PRO A 73 1.80 -7.47 -23.74
C PRO A 73 2.88 -7.96 -22.76
N GLU A 74 3.88 -7.13 -22.47
CA GLU A 74 4.97 -7.45 -21.54
C GLU A 74 4.69 -7.03 -20.09
N THR A 75 3.44 -6.70 -19.73
CA THR A 75 3.07 -6.40 -18.34
C THR A 75 3.40 -7.60 -17.43
N ASN A 76 4.29 -7.37 -16.47
CA ASN A 76 4.98 -8.43 -15.75
C ASN A 76 4.14 -9.10 -14.65
N MET A 77 3.35 -8.32 -13.94
CA MET A 77 2.61 -8.79 -12.76
C MET A 77 1.15 -8.42 -12.84
N TRP A 78 0.30 -9.40 -12.47
CA TRP A 78 -1.14 -9.26 -12.40
C TRP A 78 -1.62 -9.89 -11.09
N VAL A 79 -2.18 -9.09 -10.20
CA VAL A 79 -2.72 -9.55 -8.91
C VAL A 79 -4.21 -9.23 -8.87
N MET A 80 -5.04 -10.26 -8.75
CA MET A 80 -6.47 -10.10 -8.50
C MET A 80 -6.70 -9.87 -7.01
N THR A 81 -7.48 -8.88 -6.64
CA THR A 81 -7.73 -8.48 -5.25
C THR A 81 -9.19 -8.04 -5.05
N ASP A 82 -9.56 -7.72 -3.81
CA ASP A 82 -10.90 -7.28 -3.40
C ASP A 82 -12.01 -8.21 -3.96
N ASP A 83 -11.89 -9.52 -3.68
CA ASP A 83 -12.83 -10.55 -4.14
C ASP A 83 -13.07 -10.54 -5.66
N GLY A 84 -12.03 -10.21 -6.43
CA GLY A 84 -12.09 -10.18 -7.87
C GLY A 84 -12.53 -8.86 -8.48
N ARG A 85 -12.80 -7.82 -7.67
CA ARG A 85 -13.30 -6.52 -8.16
C ARG A 85 -12.19 -5.61 -8.68
N ARG A 86 -10.93 -5.91 -8.36
CA ARG A 86 -9.78 -5.13 -8.81
C ARG A 86 -8.63 -6.02 -9.26
N VAL A 87 -7.90 -5.53 -10.26
CA VAL A 87 -6.63 -6.09 -10.70
C VAL A 87 -5.54 -5.05 -10.50
N ILE A 88 -4.45 -5.42 -9.85
CA ILE A 88 -3.25 -4.62 -9.73
C ILE A 88 -2.25 -5.12 -10.78
N ALA A 89 -1.83 -4.22 -11.66
CA ALA A 89 -0.82 -4.47 -12.69
C ALA A 89 0.50 -3.79 -12.31
N GLY A 90 1.58 -4.57 -12.25
CA GLY A 90 2.94 -4.06 -12.11
C GLY A 90 3.70 -4.25 -13.42
N THR A 91 4.30 -3.18 -13.96
CA THR A 91 5.01 -3.23 -15.25
C THR A 91 6.23 -2.33 -15.28
N ASN A 92 7.27 -2.77 -16.00
CA ASN A 92 8.43 -1.96 -16.36
C ASN A 92 8.33 -1.35 -17.76
N PHE A 93 7.17 -1.50 -18.40
CA PHE A 93 6.91 -1.03 -19.75
C PHE A 93 5.80 0.02 -19.74
N ASP A 94 6.00 1.06 -20.53
CA ASP A 94 5.02 2.12 -20.72
C ASP A 94 3.80 1.59 -21.45
N TRP A 95 2.63 1.76 -20.84
CA TRP A 95 1.38 1.60 -21.57
C TRP A 95 1.18 2.81 -22.48
N THR A 96 0.83 2.55 -23.73
CA THR A 96 0.57 3.60 -24.71
C THR A 96 -0.78 4.24 -24.46
N ARG A 97 -0.99 5.43 -25.04
CA ARG A 97 -2.31 6.08 -25.04
C ARG A 97 -3.40 5.16 -25.61
N GLU A 98 -3.08 4.36 -26.62
CA GLU A 98 -4.03 3.43 -27.25
C GLU A 98 -4.47 2.34 -26.28
N ASN A 99 -3.55 1.81 -25.46
CA ASN A 99 -3.87 0.86 -24.40
C ASN A 99 -4.87 1.48 -23.41
N PHE A 100 -4.58 2.68 -22.91
CA PHE A 100 -5.47 3.37 -21.96
C PHE A 100 -6.84 3.66 -22.57
N VAL A 101 -6.90 4.14 -23.82
CA VAL A 101 -8.18 4.42 -24.51
C VAL A 101 -8.99 3.15 -24.69
N ALA A 102 -8.36 2.03 -25.09
CA ALA A 102 -9.05 0.76 -25.28
C ALA A 102 -9.59 0.20 -23.95
N LEU A 103 -8.77 0.24 -22.89
CA LEU A 103 -9.14 -0.29 -21.57
C LEU A 103 -10.19 0.58 -20.86
N SER A 104 -10.14 1.91 -21.05
CA SER A 104 -11.10 2.86 -20.44
C SER A 104 -12.53 2.69 -20.94
N LYS A 105 -12.76 1.91 -22.02
CA LYS A 105 -14.10 1.56 -22.50
C LYS A 105 -14.88 0.66 -21.52
N ARG A 106 -14.16 -0.14 -20.71
CA ARG A 106 -14.76 -1.12 -19.78
C ARG A 106 -14.32 -0.92 -18.34
N PHE A 107 -13.19 -0.28 -18.14
CA PHE A 107 -12.54 -0.23 -16.84
C PHE A 107 -12.19 1.20 -16.43
N LYS A 108 -12.20 1.42 -15.11
CA LYS A 108 -11.50 2.53 -14.49
C LYS A 108 -10.06 2.11 -14.22
N ILE A 109 -9.11 2.95 -14.60
CA ILE A 109 -7.68 2.72 -14.40
C ILE A 109 -7.14 3.83 -13.50
N GLU A 110 -6.51 3.45 -12.40
CA GLU A 110 -5.88 4.37 -11.45
C GLU A 110 -4.37 4.13 -11.45
N ASP A 111 -3.60 5.18 -11.66
CA ASP A 111 -2.15 5.15 -11.47
C ASP A 111 -1.83 5.24 -9.96
N ARG A 112 -1.15 4.23 -9.45
CA ARG A 112 -0.71 4.11 -8.05
C ARG A 112 0.81 4.03 -7.93
N THR A 113 1.52 4.42 -8.98
CA THR A 113 2.97 4.57 -9.00
C THR A 113 3.38 5.63 -7.97
N GLU A 114 4.18 5.23 -6.98
CA GLU A 114 4.74 6.17 -6.01
C GLU A 114 5.91 6.92 -6.67
N ARG A 115 5.95 8.25 -6.53
CA ARG A 115 7.01 9.12 -7.05
C ARG A 115 7.92 9.61 -5.94
#